data_AF-B0NKA3-F1
#
_entry.id   AF-B0NKA3-F1
#
_cell.length_a   1.000
_cell.length_b   1.000
_cell.length_c   1.000
_cell.angle_alpha   90.00
_cell.angle_beta   90.00
_cell.angle_gamma   90.00
#
_symmetry.space_group_name_H-M   'P 1'
#
loop_
_entity.id
_entity.type
_entity.pdbx_description
1 polymer ?
#
loop_
_entity_poly.entity_id
_entity_poly.type
_entity_poly.pdbx_seq_one_letter_code
_entity_poly.pdbx_strand_id
1 'polypeptide(L)' 'MTEELIREVKHIQKCLVNKEMTGEEWEEKMAAVNKLEEVSDYLKDALGRGIEF' A
#
# COMPACT_ATOMS: atom_id res chain seq x y z
N MET A 1 -11.10 5.64 -11.99
CA MET A 1 -11.04 4.19 -11.75
C MET A 1 -9.66 3.77 -11.24
N THR A 2 -8.56 3.99 -11.99
CA THR A 2 -7.24 3.54 -11.51
C THR A 2 -6.60 4.42 -10.44
N GLU A 3 -6.83 5.74 -10.44
CA GLU A 3 -6.44 6.62 -9.33
C GLU A 3 -7.19 6.30 -8.03
N GLU A 4 -8.45 5.94 -8.15
CA GLU A 4 -9.31 5.57 -7.02
C GLU A 4 -8.79 4.28 -6.36
N LEU A 5 -8.39 3.30 -7.18
CA LEU A 5 -7.76 2.08 -6.70
C LEU A 5 -6.42 2.36 -5.98
N ILE A 6 -5.57 3.24 -6.50
CA ILE A 6 -4.31 3.63 -5.82
C ILE A 6 -4.62 4.30 -4.47
N ARG A 7 -5.64 5.16 -4.42
CA ARG A 7 -6.08 5.81 -3.17
C ARG A 7 -6.59 4.80 -2.15
N GLU A 8 -7.35 3.80 -2.57
CA GLU A 8 -7.84 2.73 -1.71
C GLU A 8 -6.69 1.88 -1.16
N VAL A 9 -5.71 1.50 -2.01
CA VAL A 9 -4.51 0.75 -1.58
C VAL A 9 -3.73 1.54 -0.53
N LYS A 10 -3.46 2.83 -0.78
CA LYS A 10 -2.78 3.70 0.20
C LYS A 10 -3.59 3.87 1.49
N HIS A 11 -4.93 3.92 1.40
CA HIS A 11 -5.80 3.98 2.57
C HIS A 11 -5.66 2.73 3.44
N ILE A 12 -5.70 1.54 2.83
CA ILE A 12 -5.54 0.25 3.53
C ILE A 12 -4.15 0.18 4.20
N GLN A 13 -3.08 0.58 3.51
CA GLN A 13 -1.74 0.63 4.10
C GLN A 13 -1.70 1.51 5.35
N LYS A 14 -2.27 2.72 5.29
CA LYS A 14 -2.32 3.63 6.43
C LYS A 14 -3.07 3.01 7.62
N CYS A 15 -4.18 2.33 7.35
CA CYS A 15 -4.94 1.62 8.38
C CYS A 15 -4.13 0.50 9.03
N LEU A 16 -3.36 -0.27 8.25
CA LEU A 16 -2.49 -1.32 8.76
C LEU A 16 -1.31 -0.77 9.56
N VAL A 17 -0.63 0.28 9.07
CA VAL A 17 0.49 0.92 9.79
C VAL A 17 0.04 1.40 11.18
N ASN A 18 -1.14 2.01 11.26
CA ASN A 18 -1.70 2.55 12.50
C ASN A 18 -2.17 1.47 13.50
N LYS A 19 -2.27 0.20 13.09
CA LYS A 19 -2.64 -0.88 14.00
C LYS A 19 -1.43 -1.27 14.85
N GLU A 20 -1.52 -1.04 16.15
CA GLU A 20 -0.50 -1.49 17.09
C GLU A 20 -0.45 -3.02 17.13
N MET A 21 0.74 -3.57 16.86
CA MET A 21 1.07 -4.99 16.87
C MET A 21 2.52 -5.11 17.30
N THR A 22 2.91 -6.27 17.85
CA THR A 22 4.27 -6.52 18.35
C THR A 22 4.70 -7.95 18.05
N GLY A 23 6.01 -8.22 18.00
CA GLY A 23 6.55 -9.56 17.76
C GLY A 23 6.20 -10.07 16.35
N GLU A 24 5.91 -11.35 16.24
CA GLU A 24 5.61 -12.04 14.97
C GLU A 24 4.43 -11.40 14.21
N GLU A 25 3.37 -11.00 14.91
CA GLU A 25 2.22 -10.31 14.28
C GLU A 25 2.60 -8.98 13.64
N TRP A 26 3.57 -8.27 14.22
CA TRP A 26 4.07 -7.03 13.64
C TRP A 26 4.87 -7.31 12.37
N GLU A 27 5.68 -8.37 12.36
CA GLU A 27 6.45 -8.77 11.18
C GLU A 27 5.52 -9.17 10.02
N GLU A 28 4.49 -9.97 10.30
CA GLU A 28 3.47 -10.33 9.31
C GLU A 28 2.72 -9.10 8.79
N LYS A 29 2.33 -8.18 9.68
CA LYS A 29 1.69 -6.92 9.31
C LYS A 29 2.59 -6.09 8.39
N MET A 30 3.87 -5.96 8.71
CA MET A 30 4.82 -5.20 7.89
C MET A 30 5.04 -5.87 6.53
N ALA A 31 5.06 -7.20 6.47
CA ALA A 31 5.09 -7.92 5.20
C ALA A 31 3.86 -7.66 4.33
N ALA A 32 2.66 -7.56 4.93
CA ALA A 32 1.44 -7.18 4.22
C ALA A 32 1.47 -5.72 3.73
N VAL A 33 1.98 -4.79 4.56
CA VAL A 33 2.15 -3.38 4.18
C VAL A 33 3.10 -3.23 2.98
N ASN A 34 4.22 -3.96 2.97
CA ASN A 34 5.18 -3.94 1.87
C ASN A 34 4.58 -4.46 0.55
N LYS A 35 3.80 -5.56 0.60
CA LYS A 35 3.09 -6.08 -0.59
C LYS A 35 2.11 -5.06 -1.16
N LEU A 36 1.43 -4.28 -0.31
CA LEU A 36 0.53 -3.24 -0.77
C LEU A 36 1.29 -2.07 -1.42
N GLU A 37 2.52 -1.79 -0.99
CA GLU A 37 3.37 -0.77 -1.62
C GLU A 37 3.79 -1.24 -3.02
N GLU A 38 4.21 -2.50 -3.16
CA GLU A 38 4.55 -3.09 -4.45
C GLU A 38 3.37 -3.04 -5.44
N VAL A 39 2.14 -3.30 -4.96
CA VAL A 39 0.93 -3.16 -5.78
C VAL A 39 0.67 -1.70 -6.17
N SER A 40 0.84 -0.77 -5.23
CA SER A 40 0.71 0.66 -5.49
C SER A 40 1.71 1.14 -6.55
N ASP A 41 2.96 0.71 -6.45
CA ASP A 41 4.03 1.04 -7.40
C ASP A 41 3.79 0.41 -8.77
N TYR A 42 3.39 -0.87 -8.81
CA TYR A 42 2.98 -1.51 -10.06
C TYR A 42 1.84 -0.77 -10.74
N LEU A 43 0.82 -0.34 -9.97
CA LEU A 43 -0.29 0.44 -10.52
C LEU A 43 0.18 1.80 -11.05
N LYS A 44 1.09 2.49 -10.36
CA LYS A 44 1.69 3.75 -10.86
C LYS A 44 2.48 3.53 -12.14
N ASP A 45 3.29 2.47 -12.20
CA ASP A 45 4.16 2.16 -13.34
C ASP A 45 3.36 1.67 -14.56
N ALA A 46 2.39 0.77 -14.35
CA ALA A 46 1.51 0.25 -15.39
C ALA A 46 0.62 1.34 -16.01
N LEU A 47 0.35 2.41 -15.26
CA LEU A 47 -0.36 3.58 -15.75
C LEU A 47 0.52 4.56 -16.54
N GLY A 48 1.84 4.36 -16.53
CA GLY A 48 2.81 5.18 -17.25
C GLY A 48 2.97 6.56 -16.63
N ARG A 49 4.19 6.89 -16.19
CA ARG A 49 4.72 8.25 -15.94
C ARG A 49 3.68 9.38 -16.18
N GLY A 50 2.90 9.74 -15.18
CA GLY A 50 1.87 10.76 -15.39
C GLY A 50 1.03 11.17 -14.19
N ILE A 51 1.25 10.65 -12.99
CA ILE A 51 0.47 11.06 -11.83
C ILE A 51 1.42 11.37 -10.67
N GLU A 52 1.88 12.62 -10.63
CA GLU A 52 2.53 13.22 -9.46
C GLU A 52 1.49 13.39 -8.33
N PHE A 53 1.70 12.71 -7.20
CA PHE A 53 1.11 13.05 -5.90
C PHE A 53 2.05 12.66 -4.75
#